data_AF-A0A254T706-F1
#
_entry.id   AF-A0A254T706-F1
#
_cell.length_a   1.000
_cell.length_b   1.000
_cell.length_c   1.000
_cell.angle_alpha   90.00
_cell.angle_beta   90.00
_cell.angle_gamma   90.00
#
_symmetry.space_group_name_H-M   'P 1'
#
loop_
_entity.id
_entity.type
_entity.pdbx_description
1 polymer ?
#
loop_
_entity_poly.entity_id
_entity_poly.type
_entity_poly.pdbx_seq_one_letter_code
_entity_poly.pdbx_strand_id
1 'polypeptide(L)' 'MIATAVAFSENDLVEWDSSIDGTNTGAVRHLTRSIENGQAFAVVEVDHELPGILECVPLNQLRKTKFGKPRQEASK' A
#
# COMPACT_ATOMS: atom_id res chain seq x y z
N MET A 1 20.48 -14.99 8.00
CA MET A 1 19.47 -14.00 8.42
C MET A 1 18.22 -14.28 7.60
N ILE A 2 17.11 -14.63 8.23
CA ILE A 2 15.87 -14.97 7.51
C ILE A 2 15.16 -13.65 7.24
N ALA A 3 15.16 -13.19 5.99
CA ALA A 3 14.29 -12.11 5.59
C ALA A 3 12.87 -12.63 5.71
N THR A 4 12.17 -12.24 6.78
CA THR A 4 10.74 -12.52 6.92
C THR A 4 10.04 -11.83 5.76
N ALA A 5 9.70 -12.59 4.73
CA ALA A 5 8.91 -12.09 3.62
C ALA A 5 7.58 -11.62 4.22
N VAL A 6 7.36 -10.30 4.24
CA VAL A 6 6.10 -9.73 4.70
C VAL A 6 5.07 -10.06 3.63
N ALA A 7 4.20 -11.02 3.91
CA ALA A 7 3.10 -11.36 3.03
C ALA A 7 2.02 -10.27 3.16
N PHE A 8 1.69 -9.62 2.05
CA PHE A 8 0.56 -8.69 1.96
C PHE A 8 -0.70 -9.43 1.53
N SER A 9 -1.86 -8.90 1.88
CA SER A 9 -3.17 -9.42 1.49
C SER A 9 -4.05 -8.29 0.95
N GLU A 10 -5.09 -8.63 0.20
CA GLU A 10 -6.09 -7.66 -0.23
C GLU A 10 -6.75 -7.02 1.00
N ASN A 11 -6.95 -5.71 0.94
CA ASN A 11 -7.40 -4.81 2.02
C ASN A 11 -6.39 -4.58 3.16
N ASP A 12 -5.14 -5.07 3.05
CA ASP A 12 -4.10 -4.63 3.99
C ASP A 12 -3.84 -3.13 3.83
N LEU A 13 -3.79 -2.43 4.96
CA LEU A 13 -3.34 -1.04 5.00
C LEU A 13 -1.82 -1.00 4.92
N VAL A 14 -1.33 -0.20 3.97
CA VAL A 14 0.09 -0.10 3.65
C VAL A 14 0.51 1.35 3.54
N GLU A 15 1.79 1.57 3.78
CA GLU A 15 2.47 2.85 3.57
C GLU A 15 3.70 2.63 2.67
N TRP A 16 4.01 3.62 1.83
CA TRP A 16 5.20 3.64 0.98
C TRP A 16 5.71 5.07 0.80
N ASP A 17 7.00 5.21 0.56
CA ASP A 17 7.60 6.51 0.28
C ASP A 17 7.57 6.77 -1.24
N SER A 18 6.77 7.75 -1.66
CA SER A 18 6.83 8.34 -2.99
C SER A 18 7.95 9.39 -3.02
N SER A 19 8.70 9.42 -4.13
CA SER A 19 9.77 10.42 -4.33
C SER A 19 9.24 11.83 -4.53
N ILE A 20 7.93 12.00 -4.78
CA ILE A 20 7.30 13.28 -5.10
C ILE A 20 6.49 13.80 -3.91
N ASP A 21 5.65 12.94 -3.33
CA ASP A 21 4.65 13.35 -2.32
C ASP A 21 5.03 12.97 -0.88
N GLY A 22 6.16 12.28 -0.69
CA GLY A 22 6.57 11.76 0.61
C GLY A 22 5.88 10.44 0.96
N THR A 23 5.61 10.21 2.24
CA THR A 23 5.00 8.95 2.69
C THR A 23 3.51 8.92 2.35
N ASN A 24 3.15 8.06 1.41
CA ASN A 24 1.76 7.78 1.03
C ASN A 24 1.21 6.61 1.84
N THR A 25 -0.10 6.58 2.02
CA THR A 25 -0.82 5.49 2.69
C THR A 25 -2.01 5.06 1.84
N GLY A 26 -2.43 3.81 2.00
CA GLY A 26 -3.51 3.27 1.19
C GLY A 26 -3.88 1.82 1.53
N ALA A 27 -4.85 1.29 0.80
CA ALA A 27 -5.31 -0.09 0.95
C ALA A 27 -4.93 -0.92 -0.28
N VAL A 28 -4.36 -2.11 -0.06
CA VAL A 28 -4.07 -3.05 -1.16
C VAL A 28 -5.40 -3.49 -1.78
N ARG A 29 -5.59 -3.25 -3.07
CA ARG A 29 -6.76 -3.72 -3.82
C ARG A 29 -6.50 -5.02 -4.54
N HIS A 30 -5.29 -5.20 -5.05
CA HIS A 30 -4.93 -6.39 -5.79
C HIS A 30 -3.43 -6.66 -5.71
N LEU A 31 -3.05 -7.94 -5.76
CA LEU A 31 -1.65 -8.36 -5.83
C LEU A 31 -1.40 -8.98 -7.19
N THR A 32 -0.39 -8.48 -7.89
CA THR A 32 -0.02 -8.96 -9.22
C THR A 32 1.47 -9.21 -9.32
N ARG A 33 1.86 -9.92 -10.36
CA ARG A 33 3.26 -10.25 -10.64
C ARG A 33 3.56 -9.93 -12.09
N SER A 34 4.63 -9.19 -12.34
CA SER A 34 5.10 -8.97 -13.71
C SER A 34 5.54 -10.29 -14.33
N ILE A 35 5.07 -10.53 -15.55
CA ILE A 35 5.41 -11.71 -16.33
C ILE A 35 6.86 -11.61 -16.85
N GLU A 36 7.37 -10.40 -17.06
CA GLU A 36 8.68 -10.15 -17.68
C GLU A 36 9.85 -10.46 -16.74
N ASN A 37 9.74 -10.06 -15.47
CA ASN A 37 10.84 -10.18 -14.50
C ASN A 37 10.46 -10.95 -13.22
N GLY A 38 9.20 -11.41 -13.12
CA GLY A 38 8.70 -12.13 -11.95
C GLY A 38 8.63 -11.27 -10.68
N GLN A 39 8.74 -9.95 -10.77
CA GLN A 39 8.63 -9.04 -9.64
C GLN A 39 7.17 -8.91 -9.20
N ALA A 40 6.93 -8.93 -7.89
CA ALA A 40 5.60 -8.78 -7.31
C ALA A 40 5.28 -7.31 -7.00
N PHE A 41 4.05 -6.91 -7.29
CA PHE A 41 3.52 -5.56 -7.12
C PHE A 41 2.17 -5.64 -6.42
N ALA A 42 1.84 -4.63 -5.62
CA ALA A 42 0.49 -4.39 -5.15
C ALA A 42 -0.10 -3.22 -5.92
N VAL A 43 -1.35 -3.37 -6.34
CA VAL A 43 -2.21 -2.26 -6.71
C VAL A 43 -2.79 -1.72 -5.41
N VAL A 44 -2.42 -0.52 -5.03
CA VAL A 44 -2.84 0.14 -3.79
C VAL A 44 -3.75 1.30 -4.16
N GLU A 45 -4.91 1.38 -3.51
CA GLU A 45 -5.74 2.58 -3.57
C GLU A 45 -5.21 3.58 -2.54
N VAL A 46 -4.77 4.73 -3.03
CA VAL A 46 -4.19 5.80 -2.22
C VAL A 46 -5.29 6.46 -1.38
N ASP A 47 -5.01 6.68 -0.09
CA ASP A 47 -5.89 7.47 0.78
C ASP A 47 -5.77 8.95 0.41
N HIS A 48 -6.58 9.36 -0.57
CA HIS A 48 -6.64 10.72 -1.10
C HIS A 48 -8.07 11.27 -0.98
N GLU A 49 -8.23 12.60 -1.02
CA GLU A 49 -9.55 13.25 -0.95
C GLU A 49 -10.49 12.85 -2.11
N LEU A 50 -9.93 12.31 -3.19
CA LEU A 50 -10.67 11.81 -4.34
C LEU A 50 -10.55 10.28 -4.38
N PRO A 51 -11.67 9.54 -4.36
CA PRO A 51 -11.64 8.08 -4.43
C PRO A 51 -11.19 7.59 -5.81
N GLY A 52 -10.61 6.38 -5.86
CA GLY A 52 -10.26 5.70 -7.11
C GLY A 52 -8.85 5.96 -7.67
N ILE A 53 -7.97 6.62 -6.92
CA ILE A 53 -6.55 6.73 -7.30
C ILE A 53 -5.85 5.42 -6.96
N LEU A 54 -5.42 4.69 -8.00
CA LEU A 54 -4.71 3.42 -7.87
C LEU A 54 -3.25 3.59 -8.28
N GLU A 55 -2.33 3.13 -7.43
CA GLU A 55 -0.89 3.07 -7.70
C GLU A 55 -0.38 1.63 -7.68
N CYS A 56 0.55 1.31 -8.59
CA CYS A 56 1.26 0.04 -8.61
C CYS A 56 2.57 0.19 -7.85
N VAL A 57 2.65 -0.39 -6.65
CA VAL A 57 3.81 -0.28 -5.76
C VAL A 57 4.51 -1.64 -5.64
N PRO A 58 5.84 -1.72 -5.85
CA PRO A 58 6.61 -2.93 -5.59
C PRO A 58 6.47 -3.41 -4.14
N LEU A 59 6.28 -4.73 -3.93
CA LEU A 59 6.09 -5.26 -2.56
C LEU A 59 7.27 -4.99 -1.62
N ASN A 60 8.49 -4.80 -2.15
CA ASN A 60 9.66 -4.47 -1.36
C ASN A 60 9.71 -3.01 -0.89
N GLN A 61 8.86 -2.14 -1.42
CA GLN A 61 8.72 -0.74 -0.98
C GLN A 61 7.57 -0.56 0.03
N LEU A 62 6.63 -1.50 0.07
CA LEU A 62 5.48 -1.45 0.96
C LEU A 62 5.88 -1.81 2.40
N ARG A 63 5.23 -1.12 3.34
CA ARG A 63 5.30 -1.43 4.77
C ARG A 63 3.88 -1.58 5.30
N LYS A 64 3.64 -2.60 6.12
CA LYS A 64 2.35 -2.74 6.80
C LYS A 64 2.24 -1.66 7.88
N THR A 65 1.24 -0.81 7.78
CA THR A 65 0.90 0.11 8.86
C THR A 65 0.05 -0.63 9.88
N LYS A 66 0.48 -0.61 11.15
CA LYS A 66 -0.30 -1.11 12.30
C LYS A 66 -1.34 -0.08 12.78
N PHE A 67 -1.35 1.11 12.17
CA PHE A 67 -2.25 2.20 12.53
C PHE A 67 -3.40 2.28 11.53
N GLY A 68 -4.22 1.24 11.50
CA GLY A 68 -5.63 1.40 11.16
C GLY A 68 -6.33 2.10 12.33
N LYS A 69 -6.06 3.39 12.56
CA LYS A 69 -7.04 4.18 13.31
C LYS A 69 -8.16 4.49 12.31
N PRO A 70 -9.41 4.08 12.57
CA PRO A 70 -10.52 4.63 11.81
C PRO A 70 -10.41 6.15 11.96
N ARG A 71 -10.53 6.87 10.83
CA ARG A 71 -10.73 8.31 10.79
C ARG A 71 -11.90 8.63 11.74
N GLN A 72 -11.61 8.97 13.00
CA GLN A 72 -12.62 9.50 13.89
C GLN A 72 -13.02 10.82 13.26
N GLU A 73 -14.24 10.86 12.75
CA GLU A 73 -14.98 12.07 12.43
C GLU A 73 -14.77 13.07 13.58
N ALA A 74 -13.91 14.06 13.35
CA ALA A 74 -13.96 15.31 14.09
C ALA A 74 -15.12 16.13 13.51
N SER A 75 -16.35 15.67 13.78
CA SER A 75 -17.51 16.54 13.76
C SER A 75 -17.84 16.90 15.20
N LYS A 76 -17.46 18.11 15.63
CA LYS A 76 -18.19 18.83 16.66
C LYS A 76 -18.04 20.33 16.49
#